data_AF-A0A7Z9FD62-F1
#
_entry.id   AF-A0A7Z9FD62-F1
#
_cell.length_a   1.000
_cell.length_b   1.000
_cell.length_c   1.000
_cell.angle_alpha   90.00
_cell.angle_beta   90.00
_cell.angle_gamma   90.00
#
_symmetry.space_group_name_H-M   'P 1'
#
loop_
_entity.id
_entity.type
_entity.pdbx_description
1 polymer ?
#
loop_
_entity_poly.entity_id
_entity_poly.type
_entity_poly.pdbx_seq_one_letter_code
_entity_poly.pdbx_strand_id
1 'polypeptide(L)'
;MERKHTDFDNLFNIVSWSMTLQDHLREQLNFEVTDQTDYMIGLHLIDLVNEEGYLTEEVDAVAAQLGCKQTQIALVLSRLQHFDPPGVFARNLGECLKLQIRALDWLNPAIKILLDNLKLLAEHNFPALVKLCAMSIIEINDIAEQIKT
;
A
#
# COMPACT_ATOMS: atom_id res chain seq x y z
N MET A 1 -0.59 24.61 50.47
CA MET A 1 0.21 23.66 49.65
C MET A 1 -0.68 23.19 48.52
N GLU A 2 -0.76 23.97 47.44
CA GLU A 2 -1.50 23.56 46.23
C GLU A 2 -0.51 22.94 45.25
N ARG A 3 -0.77 21.69 44.88
CA ARG A 3 0.10 20.86 44.07
C ARG A 3 0.11 21.39 42.64
N LYS A 4 1.31 21.61 42.11
CA LYS A 4 1.57 21.78 40.68
C LYS A 4 1.05 20.55 39.93
N HIS A 5 -0.07 20.68 39.24
CA HIS A 5 -0.67 19.61 38.42
C HIS A 5 -0.85 20.09 36.97
N THR A 6 0.12 20.83 36.43
CA THR A 6 -0.04 21.45 35.11
C THR A 6 1.16 21.28 34.18
N ASP A 7 2.23 20.62 34.62
CA ASP A 7 3.39 20.33 33.76
C ASP A 7 3.42 18.87 33.26
N PHE A 8 2.87 17.91 34.02
CA PHE A 8 2.90 16.49 33.66
C PHE A 8 1.93 16.14 32.51
N ASP A 9 0.73 16.71 32.53
CA ASP A 9 -0.29 16.44 31.50
C ASP A 9 0.06 17.10 30.16
N ASN A 10 0.77 18.23 30.20
CA ASN A 10 1.31 18.87 29.00
C ASN A 10 2.45 18.05 28.37
N LEU A 11 3.25 17.34 29.19
CA LEU A 11 4.32 16.47 28.69
C LEU A 11 3.77 15.25 27.93
N PHE A 12 2.65 14.67 28.39
CA PHE A 12 2.00 13.55 27.71
C PHE A 12 1.34 13.94 26.37
N ASN A 13 0.82 15.18 26.25
CA ASN A 13 0.29 15.68 24.98
C ASN A 13 1.37 16.07 23.96
N ILE A 14 2.60 16.35 24.39
CA ILE A 14 3.73 16.65 23.50
C ILE A 14 4.33 15.35 22.92
N VAL A 15 4.12 14.21 23.59
CA VAL A 15 4.74 12.92 23.26
C VAL A 15 3.66 11.91 22.87
N SER A 16 2.83 12.24 21.89
CA SER A 16 2.08 11.21 21.16
C SER A 16 3.04 10.57 20.16
N TRP A 17 3.69 9.46 20.54
CA TRP A 17 4.39 8.59 19.59
C TRP A 17 3.33 7.92 18.70
N SER A 18 2.77 8.66 17.73
CA SER A 18 1.98 8.05 16.67
C SER A 18 2.94 7.29 15.77
N MET A 19 2.82 5.97 15.78
CA MET A 19 3.56 5.08 14.89
C MET A 19 3.43 5.56 13.44
N THR A 20 4.56 5.75 12.75
CA THR A 20 4.54 6.15 11.34
C THR A 20 4.25 4.94 10.45
N LEU A 21 3.85 5.19 9.18
CA LEU A 21 3.70 4.11 8.19
C LEU A 21 5.00 3.28 8.08
N GLN A 22 6.15 3.94 8.02
CA GLN A 22 7.44 3.25 7.93
C GLN A 22 7.70 2.37 9.15
N ASP A 23 7.38 2.84 10.36
CA ASP A 23 7.52 2.02 11.58
C ASP A 23 6.60 0.79 11.49
N HIS A 24 5.37 0.97 11.02
CA HIS A 24 4.41 -0.12 10.85
C HIS A 24 4.87 -1.19 9.85
N LEU A 25 5.44 -0.76 8.71
CA LEU A 25 6.00 -1.66 7.72
C LEU A 25 7.26 -2.38 8.24
N ARG A 26 8.10 -1.70 9.05
CA ARG A 26 9.28 -2.32 9.67
C ARG A 26 8.89 -3.39 10.69
N GLU A 27 7.85 -3.15 11.48
CA GLU A 27 7.33 -4.18 12.39
C GLU A 27 6.88 -5.42 11.62
N GLN A 28 6.09 -5.26 10.56
CA GLN A 28 5.67 -6.38 9.71
C GLN A 28 6.84 -7.10 9.05
N LEU A 29 7.84 -6.36 8.57
CA LEU A 29 9.07 -6.94 7.99
C LEU A 29 9.78 -7.87 8.98
N ASN A 30 9.86 -7.47 10.25
CA ASN A 30 10.49 -8.28 11.30
C ASN A 30 9.78 -9.62 11.53
N PHE A 31 8.48 -9.71 11.25
CA PHE A 31 7.71 -10.95 11.39
C PHE A 31 7.68 -11.79 10.12
N GLU A 32 7.62 -11.17 8.93
CA GLU A 32 7.43 -11.88 7.66
C GLU A 32 8.74 -12.39 7.05
N VAL A 33 9.85 -11.67 7.22
CA VAL A 33 11.09 -11.94 6.47
C VAL A 33 12.21 -12.39 7.40
N THR A 34 12.61 -13.66 7.25
CA THR A 34 13.66 -14.29 8.07
C THR A 34 15.01 -14.42 7.36
N ASP A 35 15.02 -14.43 6.02
CA ASP A 35 16.28 -14.42 5.26
C ASP A 35 16.95 -13.05 5.36
N GLN A 36 18.23 -13.02 5.69
CA GLN A 36 18.98 -11.78 5.92
C GLN A 36 19.08 -10.91 4.67
N THR A 37 19.20 -11.51 3.49
CA THR A 37 19.33 -10.77 2.23
C THR A 37 18.00 -10.13 1.87
N ASP A 38 16.93 -10.92 1.94
CA ASP A 38 15.57 -10.45 1.68
C ASP A 38 15.15 -9.37 2.71
N TYR A 39 15.59 -9.50 3.97
CA TYR A 39 15.36 -8.50 5.01
C TYR A 39 16.01 -7.15 4.65
N MET A 40 17.28 -7.17 4.23
CA MET A 40 17.99 -5.95 3.82
C MET A 40 17.35 -5.30 2.59
N ILE A 41 16.92 -6.11 1.62
CA ILE A 41 16.15 -5.62 0.47
C ILE A 41 14.84 -4.98 0.95
N GLY A 42 14.12 -5.64 1.85
CA GLY A 42 12.84 -5.14 2.33
C GLY A 42 12.96 -3.85 3.13
N LEU A 43 14.00 -3.72 3.95
CA LEU A 43 14.29 -2.49 4.68
C LEU A 43 14.55 -1.33 3.71
N HIS A 44 15.35 -1.56 2.66
CA HIS A 44 15.61 -0.56 1.62
C HIS A 44 14.34 -0.17 0.86
N LEU A 45 13.48 -1.14 0.52
CA LEU A 45 12.20 -0.86 -0.12
C LEU A 45 11.26 -0.03 0.76
N ILE A 46 11.25 -0.25 2.08
CA ILE A 46 10.46 0.55 3.04
C ILE A 46 10.90 2.01 3.02
N ASP A 47 12.21 2.26 2.98
CA ASP A 47 12.75 3.63 2.97
C ASP A 47 12.40 4.39 1.66
N LEU A 48 12.07 3.64 0.60
CA LEU A 48 11.62 4.18 -0.70
C LEU A 48 10.11 4.40 -0.79
N VAL A 49 9.35 4.05 0.25
CA VAL A 49 7.91 4.31 0.35
C VAL A 49 7.68 5.77 0.76
N ASN A 50 6.91 6.49 -0.05
CA ASN A 50 6.51 7.86 0.26
C ASN A 50 5.35 7.92 1.29
N GLU A 51 4.93 9.13 1.65
CA GLU A 51 3.83 9.35 2.61
C GLU A 51 2.48 8.79 2.13
N GLU A 52 2.29 8.61 0.82
CA GLU A 52 1.09 8.02 0.22
C GLU A 52 1.14 6.48 0.15
N GLY A 53 2.24 5.86 0.58
CA GLY A 53 2.41 4.41 0.52
C GLY A 53 2.95 3.86 -0.80
N TYR A 54 3.36 4.73 -1.74
CA TYR A 54 3.88 4.34 -3.04
C TYR A 54 5.40 4.19 -3.06
N LEU A 55 5.87 3.20 -3.81
CA LEU A 55 7.28 3.02 -4.09
C LEU A 55 7.75 4.08 -5.08
N THR A 56 8.79 4.82 -4.71
CA THR A 56 9.30 5.97 -5.49
C THR A 56 10.37 5.62 -6.51
N GLU A 57 10.95 4.41 -6.43
CA GLU A 57 11.99 3.94 -7.33
C GLU A 57 11.63 2.61 -8.01
N GLU A 58 12.16 2.42 -9.22
CA GLU A 58 11.96 1.19 -9.99
C GLU A 58 12.85 0.04 -9.50
N VAL A 59 12.33 -1.18 -9.60
CA VAL A 59 13.00 -2.44 -9.19
C VAL A 59 14.42 -2.56 -9.77
N ASP A 60 14.61 -2.10 -11.01
CA ASP A 60 15.90 -2.16 -11.71
C ASP A 60 16.94 -1.23 -11.10
N ALA A 61 16.53 -0.05 -10.65
CA ALA A 61 17.40 0.91 -9.98
C ALA A 61 17.81 0.39 -8.60
N VAL A 62 16.85 -0.13 -7.84
CA VAL A 62 17.09 -0.74 -6.53
C VAL A 62 18.04 -1.94 -6.65
N ALA A 63 17.83 -2.80 -7.65
CA ALA A 63 18.71 -3.94 -7.90
C ALA A 63 20.16 -3.51 -8.16
N ALA A 64 20.35 -2.45 -8.95
CA ALA A 64 21.68 -1.90 -9.24
C ALA A 64 22.34 -1.30 -7.99
N GLN A 65 21.58 -0.60 -7.15
CA GLN A 65 22.08 0.00 -5.89
C GLN A 65 22.52 -1.07 -4.89
N LEU A 66 21.75 -2.15 -4.74
CA LEU A 66 22.01 -3.23 -3.78
C LEU A 66 22.96 -4.31 -4.32
N GLY A 67 23.29 -4.28 -5.62
CA GLY A 67 24.11 -5.33 -6.25
C GLY A 67 23.40 -6.69 -6.31
N CYS A 68 22.07 -6.70 -6.31
CA CYS A 68 21.23 -7.90 -6.32
C CYS A 68 20.63 -8.16 -7.71
N LYS A 69 20.07 -9.36 -7.91
CA LYS A 69 19.29 -9.65 -9.12
C LYS A 69 17.93 -8.98 -9.04
N GLN A 70 17.47 -8.38 -10.15
CA GLN A 70 16.12 -7.81 -10.27
C GLN A 70 15.03 -8.80 -9.83
N THR A 71 15.20 -10.08 -10.17
CA THR A 71 14.27 -11.15 -9.79
C THR A 71 14.15 -11.30 -8.26
N GLN A 72 15.23 -11.07 -7.52
CA GLN A 72 15.19 -11.15 -6.06
C GLN A 72 14.47 -9.94 -5.47
N ILE A 73 14.75 -8.73 -5.98
CA ILE A 73 14.02 -7.52 -5.57
C ILE A 73 12.52 -7.68 -5.85
N ALA A 74 12.15 -8.18 -7.03
CA ALA A 74 10.75 -8.41 -7.39
C ALA A 74 10.06 -9.45 -6.48
N LEU A 75 10.78 -10.50 -6.06
CA LEU A 75 10.24 -11.50 -5.12
C LEU A 75 9.99 -10.90 -3.74
N VAL A 76 10.93 -10.12 -3.21
CA VAL A 76 10.77 -9.45 -1.92
C VAL A 76 9.65 -8.43 -2.00
N LEU A 77 9.66 -7.54 -3.01
CA LEU A 77 8.60 -6.57 -3.25
C LEU A 77 7.22 -7.24 -3.30
N SER A 78 7.09 -8.36 -4.02
CA SER A 78 5.83 -9.10 -4.10
C SER A 78 5.37 -9.62 -2.74
N ARG A 79 6.26 -9.96 -1.81
CA ARG A 79 5.88 -10.32 -0.43
C ARG A 79 5.41 -9.09 0.33
N LEU A 80 6.18 -8.00 0.29
CA LEU A 80 5.86 -6.75 1.00
C LEU A 80 4.54 -6.12 0.54
N GLN A 81 4.16 -6.30 -0.73
CA GLN A 81 2.86 -5.88 -1.27
C GLN A 81 1.65 -6.65 -0.67
N HIS A 82 1.86 -7.56 0.28
CA HIS A 82 0.80 -8.16 1.10
C HIS A 82 0.73 -7.55 2.52
N PHE A 83 1.57 -6.55 2.83
CA PHE A 83 1.53 -5.87 4.12
C PHE A 83 0.27 -5.02 4.27
N ASP A 84 -0.04 -4.71 5.52
CA ASP A 84 -1.06 -3.77 5.93
C ASP A 84 -0.46 -2.35 6.04
N PRO A 85 -1.14 -1.28 5.61
CA PRO A 85 -2.41 -1.29 4.91
C PRO A 85 -2.28 -1.85 3.47
N PRO A 86 -3.30 -2.55 2.95
CA PRO A 86 -3.24 -3.08 1.59
C PRO A 86 -3.12 -1.94 0.57
N GLY A 87 -2.29 -2.15 -0.45
CA GLY A 87 -1.98 -1.11 -1.45
C GLY A 87 -0.60 -0.46 -1.29
N VAL A 88 0.04 -0.64 -0.12
CA VAL A 88 1.43 -0.20 0.10
C VAL A 88 2.42 -0.88 -0.84
N PHE A 89 3.51 -0.18 -1.15
CA PHE A 89 4.51 -0.55 -2.14
C PHE A 89 3.97 -0.66 -3.59
N ALA A 90 2.79 -0.12 -3.86
CA ALA A 90 2.36 0.06 -5.24
C ALA A 90 3.22 1.13 -5.94
N ARG A 91 3.47 0.96 -7.24
CA ARG A 91 4.20 1.94 -8.06
C ARG A 91 3.28 2.99 -8.67
N ASN A 92 1.96 2.75 -8.64
CA ASN A 92 0.94 3.66 -9.11
C ASN A 92 -0.43 3.29 -8.52
N LEU A 93 -1.39 4.20 -8.65
CA LEU A 93 -2.76 3.99 -8.19
C LEU A 93 -3.40 2.70 -8.74
N GLY A 94 -3.14 2.36 -10.00
CA GLY A 94 -3.72 1.16 -10.60
C GLY A 94 -3.21 -0.13 -9.97
N GLU A 95 -1.94 -0.18 -9.61
CA GLU A 95 -1.36 -1.27 -8.84
C GLU A 95 -1.88 -1.28 -7.39
N CYS A 96 -2.02 -0.11 -6.76
CA CYS A 96 -2.56 0.02 -5.40
C CYS A 96 -3.96 -0.60 -5.29
N LEU A 97 -4.87 -0.20 -6.18
CA LEU A 97 -6.23 -0.73 -6.21
C LEU A 97 -6.25 -2.23 -6.50
N LYS A 98 -5.32 -2.73 -7.33
CA LYS A 98 -5.17 -4.18 -7.58
C LYS A 98 -4.76 -4.94 -6.32
N LEU A 99 -3.83 -4.38 -5.54
CA LEU A 99 -3.39 -4.97 -4.27
C LEU A 99 -4.50 -4.98 -3.23
N GLN A 100 -5.27 -3.89 -3.11
CA GLN A 100 -6.42 -3.80 -2.20
C GLN A 100 -7.52 -4.82 -2.53
N ILE A 101 -7.90 -4.92 -3.80
CA ILE A 101 -8.90 -5.91 -4.23
C ILE A 101 -8.43 -7.34 -3.99
N ARG A 102 -7.14 -7.62 -4.20
CA ARG A 102 -6.56 -8.93 -3.90
C ARG A 102 -6.65 -9.25 -2.41
N ALA A 103 -6.41 -8.28 -1.53
CA ALA A 103 -6.51 -8.47 -0.09
C ALA A 103 -7.95 -8.79 0.37
N LEU A 104 -8.95 -8.28 -0.34
CA LEU A 104 -10.37 -8.57 -0.10
C LEU A 104 -10.84 -9.91 -0.69
N ASP A 105 -9.98 -10.61 -1.44
CA ASP A 105 -10.31 -11.82 -2.21
C ASP A 105 -11.50 -11.61 -3.17
N TRP A 106 -11.62 -10.39 -3.72
CA TRP A 106 -12.70 -9.98 -4.62
C TRP A 106 -12.33 -10.11 -6.10
N LEU A 107 -11.23 -10.79 -6.44
CA LEU A 107 -10.77 -10.83 -7.82
C LEU A 107 -11.69 -11.71 -8.69
N ASN A 108 -12.58 -11.07 -9.45
CA ASN A 108 -13.43 -11.72 -10.46
C ASN A 108 -13.23 -11.07 -11.85
N PRO A 109 -13.74 -11.69 -12.95
CA PRO A 109 -13.54 -11.15 -14.30
C PRO A 109 -14.05 -9.72 -14.49
N ALA A 110 -15.19 -9.36 -13.89
CA ALA A 110 -15.77 -8.02 -14.00
C ALA A 110 -14.89 -6.98 -13.30
N ILE A 111 -14.38 -7.31 -12.11
CA ILE A 111 -13.45 -6.48 -11.34
C ILE A 111 -12.11 -6.33 -12.05
N LYS A 112 -11.61 -7.38 -12.70
CA LYS A 112 -10.42 -7.28 -13.54
C LYS A 112 -10.62 -6.27 -14.68
N ILE A 113 -11.77 -6.31 -15.35
CA ILE A 113 -12.09 -5.34 -16.41
C ILE A 113 -12.16 -3.92 -15.83
N LEU A 114 -12.76 -3.72 -14.65
CA LEU A 114 -12.78 -2.43 -13.97
C LEU A 114 -11.36 -1.91 -13.70
N LEU A 115 -10.49 -2.76 -13.14
CA LEU A 115 -9.10 -2.43 -12.82
C LEU A 115 -8.24 -2.14 -14.06
N ASP A 116 -8.52 -2.79 -15.18
CA ASP A 116 -7.83 -2.51 -16.45
C ASP A 116 -8.39 -1.24 -17.13
N ASN A 117 -9.50 -0.68 -16.64
CA ASN A 117 -10.17 0.52 -17.16
C ASN A 117 -10.32 1.63 -16.11
N LEU A 118 -9.43 1.71 -15.11
CA LEU A 118 -9.48 2.71 -14.03
C LEU A 118 -9.50 4.16 -14.51
N LYS A 119 -8.96 4.45 -15.69
CA LYS A 119 -9.07 5.78 -16.32
C LYS A 119 -10.53 6.20 -16.50
N LEU A 120 -11.40 5.28 -16.91
CA LEU A 120 -12.83 5.56 -17.06
C LEU A 120 -13.50 5.83 -15.72
N LEU A 121 -13.02 5.21 -14.64
CA LEU A 121 -13.48 5.47 -13.27
C LEU A 121 -13.07 6.89 -12.83
N ALA A 122 -11.82 7.28 -13.09
CA ALA A 122 -11.32 8.62 -12.80
C ALA A 122 -12.05 9.72 -13.60
N GLU A 123 -12.45 9.42 -14.84
CA GLU A 123 -13.22 10.32 -15.71
C GLU A 123 -14.73 10.30 -15.42
N HIS A 124 -15.20 9.57 -14.40
CA HIS A 124 -16.62 9.36 -14.10
C HIS A 124 -17.46 8.83 -15.29
N ASN A 125 -16.82 8.10 -16.22
CA ASN A 125 -17.48 7.52 -17.39
C ASN A 125 -18.17 6.18 -17.05
N PHE A 126 -19.14 6.25 -16.14
CA PHE A 126 -19.93 5.09 -15.70
C PHE A 126 -20.66 4.36 -16.84
N PRO A 127 -21.22 5.04 -17.86
CA PRO A 127 -21.88 4.33 -18.96
C PRO A 127 -20.94 3.36 -19.70
N ALA A 128 -19.69 3.77 -19.92
CA ALA A 128 -18.69 2.89 -20.53
C ALA A 128 -18.30 1.74 -19.60
N LEU A 129 -18.11 2.02 -18.31
CA LEU A 129 -17.76 1.00 -17.30
C LEU A 129 -18.84 -0.07 -17.14
N VAL A 130 -20.11 0.33 -17.05
CA VAL A 130 -21.26 -0.59 -16.96
C VAL A 130 -21.28 -1.55 -18.14
N LYS A 131 -21.05 -1.02 -19.35
CA LYS A 131 -21.04 -1.82 -20.58
C LYS A 131 -19.86 -2.79 -20.63
N LEU A 132 -18.68 -2.37 -20.17
CA LEU A 132 -17.46 -3.17 -20.21
C LEU A 132 -17.43 -4.25 -19.13
N CYS A 133 -17.77 -3.88 -17.90
CA CYS A 133 -17.67 -4.77 -16.74
C CYS A 133 -18.90 -5.67 -16.58
N ALA A 134 -20.00 -5.35 -17.29
CA ALA A 134 -21.31 -5.98 -17.11
C ALA A 134 -21.82 -5.91 -15.64
N MET A 135 -21.48 -4.81 -14.95
CA MET A 135 -21.92 -4.49 -13.59
C MET A 135 -22.83 -3.27 -13.61
N SER A 136 -23.72 -3.16 -12.64
CA SER A 136 -24.51 -1.97 -12.39
C SER A 136 -23.65 -0.82 -11.85
N ILE A 137 -24.15 0.42 -11.97
CA ILE A 137 -23.49 1.61 -11.41
C ILE A 137 -23.36 1.49 -9.89
N ILE A 138 -24.34 0.87 -9.22
CA ILE A 138 -24.34 0.67 -7.76
C ILE A 138 -23.17 -0.24 -7.38
N GLU A 139 -23.04 -1.40 -8.02
CA GLU A 139 -21.93 -2.33 -7.76
C GLU A 139 -20.56 -1.70 -8.01
N ILE A 140 -20.43 -0.91 -9.09
CA ILE A 140 -19.17 -0.20 -9.39
C ILE A 140 -18.85 0.83 -8.31
N ASN A 141 -19.84 1.58 -7.82
CA ASN A 141 -19.64 2.55 -6.75
C ASN A 141 -19.32 1.89 -5.42
N ASP A 142 -20.03 0.82 -5.05
CA ASP A 142 -19.78 0.07 -3.83
C ASP A 142 -18.33 -0.45 -3.81
N ILE A 143 -17.85 -1.02 -4.92
CA ILE A 143 -16.45 -1.45 -5.06
C ILE A 143 -15.50 -0.25 -4.93
N ALA A 144 -15.79 0.86 -5.61
CA ALA A 144 -14.95 2.06 -5.60
C ALA A 144 -14.86 2.73 -4.23
N GLU A 145 -15.87 2.61 -3.38
CA GLU A 145 -15.84 3.09 -2.00
C GLU A 145 -14.96 2.20 -1.11
N GLN A 146 -15.07 0.88 -1.26
CA GLN A 146 -14.33 -0.09 -0.45
C GLN A 146 -12.82 -0.07 -0.70
N ILE A 147 -12.40 0.25 -1.94
CA ILE A 147 -10.98 0.31 -2.32
C ILE A 147 -10.34 1.70 -2.10
N LYS A 148 -11.07 2.70 -1.61
CA LYS A 148 -10.50 4.03 -1.30
C LYS A 148 -10.07 4.18 0.17
N THR A 149 -10.57 3.30 1.02
CA THR A 149 -10.31 3.23 2.47
C THR A 149 -9.14 2.33 2.80
#